data_AF-A0A7C3JXL8-F1
#
_entry.id   AF-A0A7C3JXL8-F1
#
_cell.length_a   1.000
_cell.length_b   1.000
_cell.length_c   1.000
_cell.angle_alpha   90.00
_cell.angle_beta   90.00
_cell.angle_gamma   90.00
#
_symmetry.space_group_name_H-M   'P 1'
#
loop_
_entity.id
_entity.type
_entity.pdbx_description
1 polymer ?
#
loop_
_entity_poly.entity_id
_entity_poly.type
_entity_poly.pdbx_seq_one_letter_code
_entity_poly.pdbx_strand_id
1 'polypeptide(L)'
;MTAPELRCFHIAVVVRDIETTIEAYRRFLGEGAWRTRDMGNGARIAYGSAGGQTWELIQVEGEGGTQFHEFRDRHGEGVQHIGFWTPDIRASVRDALAGGARLVSAGADARGHTVVQLLPAAEVRPQQIESLGMAAWADLGLGGWRLEYIGVSPGERFLKDWLQADYDAIILAKP
;
A
#
# COMPACT_ATOMS: atom_id res chain seq x y z
N MET A 1 7.84 11.68 22.19
CA MET A 1 8.79 11.03 21.25
C MET A 1 8.65 11.74 19.93
N THR A 2 9.74 12.00 19.22
CA THR A 2 9.70 12.50 17.83
C THR A 2 9.16 11.39 16.92
N ALA A 3 8.36 11.76 15.92
CA ALA A 3 7.83 10.80 14.95
C ALA A 3 8.99 10.14 14.16
N PRO A 4 8.87 8.87 13.74
CA PRO A 4 9.87 8.23 12.90
C PRO A 4 9.97 8.92 11.53
N GLU A 5 11.18 9.00 10.97
CA GLU A 5 11.37 9.46 9.59
C GLU A 5 10.83 8.40 8.63
N LEU A 6 9.64 8.64 8.07
CA LEU A 6 8.96 7.74 7.13
C LEU A 6 8.73 8.44 5.80
N ARG A 7 8.81 7.67 4.72
CA ARG A 7 8.38 8.11 3.38
C ARG A 7 7.31 7.16 2.88
N CYS A 8 6.14 7.68 2.52
CA CYS A 8 5.15 6.91 1.78
C CYS A 8 5.81 6.45 0.47
N PHE A 9 6.10 5.16 0.39
CA PHE A 9 6.89 4.60 -0.69
C PHE A 9 5.95 4.13 -1.79
N HIS A 10 5.04 3.21 -1.47
CA HIS A 10 4.16 2.60 -2.45
C HIS A 10 2.77 2.25 -1.92
N ILE A 11 1.80 2.14 -2.84
CA ILE A 11 0.48 1.55 -2.59
C ILE A 11 0.42 0.22 -3.32
N ALA A 12 0.12 -0.85 -2.58
CA ALA A 12 0.03 -2.19 -3.13
C ALA A 12 -1.41 -2.58 -3.43
N VAL A 13 -1.66 -3.05 -4.65
CA VAL A 13 -2.99 -3.38 -5.16
C VAL A 13 -2.99 -4.78 -5.72
N VAL A 14 -3.87 -5.64 -5.19
CA VAL A 14 -4.17 -6.92 -5.83
C VAL A 14 -5.10 -6.68 -7.01
N VAL A 15 -4.70 -7.18 -8.17
CA VAL A 15 -5.39 -7.04 -9.45
C VAL A 15 -5.52 -8.39 -10.15
N ARG A 16 -6.51 -8.49 -11.03
CA ARG A 16 -6.75 -9.66 -11.86
C ARG A 16 -5.72 -9.77 -12.97
N ASP A 17 -5.39 -8.64 -13.59
CA ASP A 17 -4.44 -8.58 -14.71
C ASP A 17 -3.55 -7.33 -14.60
N ILE A 18 -2.26 -7.57 -14.41
CA ILE A 18 -1.23 -6.53 -14.24
C ILE A 18 -1.08 -5.69 -15.51
N GLU A 19 -1.07 -6.30 -16.70
CA GLU A 19 -0.80 -5.55 -17.94
C GLU A 19 -1.95 -4.60 -18.26
N THR A 20 -3.19 -5.10 -18.15
CA THR A 20 -4.42 -4.31 -18.32
C THR A 20 -4.45 -3.16 -17.31
N THR A 21 -4.04 -3.40 -16.07
CA THR A 21 -4.00 -2.35 -15.04
C THR A 21 -2.92 -1.32 -15.32
N ILE A 22 -1.72 -1.74 -15.74
CA ILE A 22 -0.64 -0.83 -16.12
C ILE A 22 -1.10 0.11 -17.23
N GLU A 23 -1.72 -0.42 -18.28
CA GLU A 23 -2.25 0.39 -19.39
C GLU A 23 -3.35 1.36 -18.92
N ALA A 24 -4.23 0.92 -18.03
CA ALA A 24 -5.22 1.80 -17.41
C ALA A 24 -4.55 2.94 -16.62
N TYR A 25 -3.51 2.65 -15.84
CA TYR A 25 -2.83 3.67 -15.04
C TYR A 25 -2.04 4.62 -15.92
N ARG A 26 -1.42 4.15 -17.00
CA ARG A 26 -0.80 5.02 -18.02
C ARG A 26 -1.81 6.02 -18.58
N ARG A 27 -2.99 5.52 -18.94
CA ARG A 27 -4.06 6.35 -19.51
C ARG A 27 -4.61 7.36 -18.53
N PHE A 28 -4.79 6.96 -17.27
CA PHE A 28 -5.46 7.78 -16.26
C PHE A 28 -4.50 8.70 -15.51
N LEU A 29 -3.31 8.22 -15.20
CA LEU A 29 -2.37 8.86 -14.28
C LEU A 29 -1.08 9.30 -14.97
N GLY A 30 -0.95 9.05 -16.28
CA GLY A 30 0.20 9.40 -17.09
C GLY A 30 1.25 8.29 -17.17
N GLU A 31 2.17 8.45 -18.12
CA GLU A 31 3.24 7.50 -18.38
C GLU A 31 4.19 7.33 -17.19
N GLY A 32 4.73 6.12 -17.05
CA GLY A 32 5.78 5.85 -16.08
C GLY A 32 6.47 4.50 -16.31
N ALA A 33 7.54 4.30 -15.54
CA ALA A 33 8.35 3.10 -15.65
C ALA A 33 7.70 1.96 -14.87
N TRP A 34 7.60 0.79 -15.49
CA TRP A 34 7.06 -0.42 -14.87
C TRP A 34 8.06 -1.57 -14.98
N ARG A 35 8.20 -2.34 -13.91
CA ARG A 35 9.06 -3.53 -13.83
C ARG A 35 8.26 -4.67 -13.22
N THR A 36 7.98 -5.66 -14.05
CA THR A 36 7.27 -6.87 -13.66
C THR A 36 8.27 -7.96 -13.28
N ARG A 37 7.96 -8.70 -12.22
CA ARG A 37 8.73 -9.84 -11.72
C ARG A 37 7.80 -10.98 -11.35
N ASP A 38 8.17 -12.18 -11.74
CA ASP A 38 7.58 -13.42 -11.25
C ASP A 38 8.22 -13.82 -9.91
N MET A 39 7.38 -14.19 -8.94
CA MET A 39 7.81 -14.58 -7.60
C MET A 39 8.00 -16.09 -7.44
N GLY A 40 7.65 -16.89 -8.44
CA GLY A 40 7.81 -18.35 -8.47
C GLY A 40 6.82 -19.12 -7.59
N ASN A 41 5.79 -18.44 -7.07
CA ASN A 41 4.80 -19.00 -6.14
C ASN A 41 3.36 -18.72 -6.59
N GLY A 42 3.14 -18.53 -7.89
CA GLY A 42 1.85 -18.14 -8.46
C GLY A 42 1.54 -16.65 -8.34
N ALA A 43 2.41 -15.85 -7.72
CA ALA A 43 2.29 -14.40 -7.69
C ALA A 43 3.24 -13.72 -8.70
N ARG A 44 2.72 -12.70 -9.37
CA ARG A 44 3.48 -11.76 -10.19
C ARG A 44 3.30 -10.37 -9.62
N ILE A 45 4.38 -9.60 -9.58
CA ILE A 45 4.40 -8.26 -9.02
C ILE A 45 4.93 -7.29 -10.06
N ALA A 46 4.27 -6.15 -10.25
CA ALA A 46 4.79 -5.04 -11.03
C ALA A 46 4.96 -3.81 -10.14
N TYR A 47 6.21 -3.35 -10.00
CA TYR A 47 6.50 -2.05 -9.43
C TYR A 47 6.57 -1.00 -10.53
N GLY A 48 5.92 0.14 -10.33
CA GLY A 48 6.07 1.25 -11.25
C GLY A 48 5.61 2.58 -10.70
N SER A 49 5.69 3.62 -11.52
CA SER A 49 5.25 4.96 -11.18
C SER A 49 4.13 5.43 -12.10
N ALA A 50 3.14 6.10 -11.54
CA ALA A 50 2.11 6.82 -12.29
C ALA A 50 1.46 7.86 -11.38
N GLY A 51 1.10 9.04 -11.90
CA GLY A 51 0.47 10.10 -11.10
C GLY A 51 1.30 10.62 -9.93
N GLY A 52 2.63 10.54 -10.01
CA GLY A 52 3.54 10.94 -8.91
C GLY A 52 3.61 9.96 -7.73
N GLN A 53 2.95 8.80 -7.84
CA GLN A 53 2.94 7.75 -6.82
C GLN A 53 3.67 6.49 -7.33
N THR A 54 4.34 5.77 -6.43
CA THR A 54 4.82 4.40 -6.71
C THR A 54 3.72 3.40 -6.43
N TRP A 55 3.53 2.46 -7.34
CA TRP A 55 2.53 1.40 -7.28
C TRP A 55 3.20 0.04 -7.21
N GLU A 56 2.63 -0.87 -6.43
CA GLU A 56 2.92 -2.29 -6.47
C GLU A 56 1.65 -3.03 -6.90
N LEU A 57 1.59 -3.47 -8.15
CA LEU A 57 0.47 -4.27 -8.66
C LEU A 57 0.77 -5.75 -8.45
N ILE A 58 -0.18 -6.49 -7.90
CA ILE A 58 -0.01 -7.88 -7.50
C ILE A 58 -1.08 -8.71 -8.21
N GLN A 59 -0.68 -9.60 -9.11
CA GLN A 59 -1.56 -10.59 -9.73
C GLN A 59 -1.22 -11.97 -9.17
N VAL A 60 -2.25 -12.72 -8.79
CA VAL A 60 -2.09 -14.09 -8.32
C VAL A 60 -2.94 -15.04 -9.13
N GLU A 61 -2.31 -16.12 -9.60
CA GLU A 61 -2.92 -17.14 -10.44
C GLU A 61 -2.99 -18.48 -9.73
N GLY A 62 -4.03 -19.25 -10.04
CA GLY A 62 -4.25 -20.56 -9.46
C GLY A 62 -4.62 -20.54 -7.96
N GLU A 63 -4.57 -21.73 -7.37
CA GLU A 63 -4.70 -21.93 -5.94
C GLU A 63 -3.30 -21.94 -5.33
N GLY A 64 -3.09 -21.10 -4.32
CA GLY A 64 -1.79 -20.90 -3.69
C GLY A 64 -1.94 -20.47 -2.24
N GLY A 65 -0.88 -20.63 -1.44
CA GLY A 65 -0.90 -20.42 0.02
C GLY A 65 -0.24 -19.12 0.49
N THR A 66 -0.15 -18.10 -0.36
CA THR A 66 0.46 -16.81 0.02
C THR A 66 -0.59 -15.84 0.55
N GLN A 67 -0.15 -14.83 1.30
CA GLN A 67 -0.98 -13.68 1.71
C GLN A 67 -1.60 -12.86 0.55
N PHE A 68 -1.26 -13.12 -0.70
CA PHE A 68 -1.91 -12.45 -1.85
C PHE A 68 -3.08 -13.26 -2.39
N HIS A 69 -2.95 -14.59 -2.37
CA HIS A 69 -4.01 -15.54 -2.74
C HIS A 69 -5.17 -15.44 -1.74
N GLU A 70 -4.88 -15.49 -0.44
CA GLU A 70 -5.90 -15.34 0.59
C GLU A 70 -6.65 -13.99 0.49
N PHE A 71 -5.96 -12.93 0.04
CA PHE A 71 -6.54 -11.59 -0.07
C PHE A 71 -7.52 -11.57 -1.24
N ARG A 72 -7.09 -12.05 -2.40
CA ARG A 72 -7.92 -12.21 -3.58
C ARG A 72 -9.17 -13.04 -3.26
N ASP A 73 -9.01 -14.16 -2.57
CA ASP A 73 -10.11 -15.10 -2.32
C ASP A 73 -11.16 -14.52 -1.37
N ARG A 74 -10.74 -13.68 -0.42
CA ARG A 74 -11.66 -13.02 0.53
C ARG A 74 -12.25 -11.73 0.00
N HIS A 75 -11.50 -10.98 -0.82
CA HIS A 75 -11.80 -9.57 -1.11
C HIS A 75 -11.86 -9.21 -2.59
N GLY A 76 -11.31 -10.05 -3.48
CA GLY A 76 -11.15 -9.73 -4.89
C GLY A 76 -9.99 -8.76 -5.15
N GLU A 77 -10.19 -7.79 -6.03
CA GLU A 77 -9.19 -6.75 -6.32
C GLU A 77 -9.26 -5.64 -5.27
N GLY A 78 -8.13 -5.03 -4.91
CA GLY A 78 -8.14 -3.99 -3.88
C GLY A 78 -6.79 -3.58 -3.35
N VAL A 79 -6.76 -2.48 -2.58
CA VAL A 79 -5.54 -2.07 -1.85
C VAL A 79 -5.26 -3.08 -0.75
N GLN A 80 -4.13 -3.76 -0.87
CA GLN A 80 -3.71 -4.79 0.07
C GLN A 80 -2.88 -4.21 1.22
N HIS A 81 -1.98 -3.26 0.92
CA HIS A 81 -1.19 -2.53 1.93
C HIS A 81 -0.68 -1.19 1.40
N ILE A 82 -0.21 -0.34 2.32
CA ILE A 82 0.55 0.88 2.02
C ILE A 82 1.96 0.71 2.60
N GLY A 83 2.97 0.81 1.75
CA GLY A 83 4.38 0.66 2.10
C GLY A 83 5.01 1.98 2.51
N PHE A 84 5.68 1.99 3.65
CA PHE A 84 6.50 3.10 4.11
C PHE A 84 7.97 2.69 4.14
N TRP A 85 8.82 3.50 3.51
CA TRP A 85 10.27 3.37 3.65
C TRP A 85 10.72 4.05 4.94
N THR A 86 11.71 3.44 5.60
CA THR A 86 12.35 3.95 6.82
C THR A 86 13.87 3.76 6.74
N PRO A 87 14.68 4.72 7.21
CA PRO A 87 16.13 4.54 7.27
C PRO A 87 16.56 3.53 8.34
N ASP A 88 15.74 3.31 9.37
CA ASP A 88 15.98 2.30 10.41
C ASP A 88 14.71 1.46 10.63
N ILE A 89 14.68 0.28 10.03
CA ILE A 89 13.54 -0.64 10.16
C ILE A 89 13.39 -1.20 11.57
N ARG A 90 14.48 -1.38 12.31
CA ARG A 90 14.41 -1.93 13.67
C ARG A 90 13.80 -0.91 14.62
N ALA A 91 14.22 0.34 14.52
CA ALA A 91 13.66 1.43 15.31
C ALA A 91 12.17 1.62 15.00
N SER A 92 11.81 1.73 13.72
CA SER A 92 10.41 1.96 13.31
C SER A 92 9.48 0.81 13.71
N VAL A 93 9.92 -0.45 13.58
CA VAL A 93 9.12 -1.60 14.03
C VAL A 93 8.97 -1.60 15.56
N ARG A 94 10.05 -1.36 16.31
CA ARG A 94 9.99 -1.30 17.78
C ARG A 94 9.01 -0.21 18.24
N ASP A 95 9.11 0.98 17.66
CA ASP A 95 8.28 2.12 18.07
C ASP A 95 6.81 1.89 17.70
N ALA A 96 6.53 1.28 16.53
CA ALA A 96 5.18 0.87 16.14
C ALA A 96 4.60 -0.19 17.10
N LEU A 97 5.37 -1.22 17.45
CA LEU A 97 4.93 -2.24 18.42
C LEU A 97 4.67 -1.64 19.80
N ALA A 98 5.53 -0.72 20.27
CA ALA A 98 5.31 0.02 21.51
C ALA A 98 4.06 0.90 21.47
N GLY A 99 3.69 1.39 20.27
CA GLY A 99 2.45 2.10 19.99
C GLY A 99 1.21 1.21 19.85
N GLY A 100 1.31 -0.10 20.09
CA GLY A 100 0.20 -1.04 20.02
C GLY A 100 -0.01 -1.69 18.65
N ALA A 101 0.97 -1.60 17.74
CA ALA A 101 0.90 -2.34 16.49
C ALA A 101 1.10 -3.85 16.71
N ARG A 102 0.51 -4.67 15.83
CA ARG A 102 0.71 -6.12 15.82
C ARG A 102 1.55 -6.55 14.63
N LEU A 103 2.55 -7.41 14.85
CA LEU A 103 3.32 -8.03 13.78
C LEU A 103 2.46 -9.00 12.96
N VAL A 104 2.49 -8.86 11.64
CA VAL A 104 1.82 -9.75 10.68
C VAL A 104 2.84 -10.67 10.03
N SER A 105 3.87 -10.09 9.42
CA SER A 105 4.93 -10.84 8.76
C SER A 105 6.25 -10.07 8.84
N ALA A 106 7.36 -10.80 8.79
CA ALA A 106 8.69 -10.24 8.67
C ALA A 106 9.53 -11.16 7.80
N GLY A 107 10.27 -10.60 6.85
CA GLY A 107 11.15 -11.35 5.97
C GLY A 107 12.28 -10.48 5.46
N ALA A 108 13.39 -11.13 5.07
CA ALA A 108 14.50 -10.49 4.40
C ALA A 108 14.87 -11.29 3.15
N ASP A 109 15.19 -10.59 2.05
CA ASP A 109 15.76 -11.23 0.87
C ASP A 109 17.27 -11.49 1.06
N ALA A 110 17.88 -12.25 0.13
CA ALA A 110 19.31 -12.57 0.16
C ALA A 110 20.24 -11.33 0.06
N ARG A 111 19.70 -10.15 -0.29
CA ARG A 111 20.42 -8.88 -0.37
C ARG A 111 20.24 -8.04 0.89
N GLY A 112 19.52 -8.55 1.90
CA GLY A 112 19.25 -7.86 3.15
C GLY A 112 18.10 -6.85 3.08
N HIS A 113 17.35 -6.78 1.97
CA HIS A 113 16.14 -5.98 1.93
C HIS A 113 15.12 -6.61 2.87
N THR A 114 14.73 -5.87 3.90
CA THR A 114 13.85 -6.35 4.96
C THR A 114 12.48 -5.70 4.81
N VAL A 115 11.44 -6.52 4.86
CA VAL A 115 10.04 -6.08 4.85
C VAL A 115 9.39 -6.59 6.12
N VAL A 116 8.72 -5.69 6.84
CA VAL A 116 7.94 -6.02 8.03
C VAL A 116 6.56 -5.42 7.85
N GLN A 117 5.53 -6.25 7.98
CA GLN A 117 4.14 -5.83 7.90
C GLN A 117 3.53 -5.79 9.29
N LEU A 118 2.91 -4.66 9.62
CA LEU A 118 2.30 -4.39 10.92
C LEU A 118 0.84 -3.97 10.74
N LEU A 119 0.00 -4.25 11.74
CA LEU A 119 -1.33 -3.66 11.88
C LEU A 119 -1.30 -2.55 12.92
N PRO A 120 -1.74 -1.31 12.62
CA PRO A 120 -1.52 -0.13 13.46
C PRO A 120 -2.45 0.05 14.69
N ALA A 121 -3.50 -0.75 14.85
CA ALA A 121 -4.42 -0.62 16.00
C ALA A 121 -4.86 -1.99 16.55
N ALA A 122 -4.26 -2.39 17.69
CA ALA A 122 -4.66 -3.56 18.45
C ALA A 122 -5.64 -3.18 19.59
N GLU A 123 -6.94 -3.22 19.31
CA GLU A 123 -7.87 -3.94 20.19
C GLU A 123 -8.43 -5.11 19.37
N VAL A 124 -7.62 -6.17 19.26
CA VAL A 124 -8.04 -7.39 18.57
C VAL A 124 -8.77 -8.27 19.59
N ARG A 125 -10.08 -8.48 19.42
CA ARG A 125 -10.83 -9.43 20.26
C ARG A 125 -10.36 -10.87 19.99
N PRO A 126 -10.40 -11.79 20.96
CA PRO A 126 -9.95 -13.18 20.77
C PRO A 126 -10.59 -13.88 19.56
N GLN A 127 -11.86 -13.60 19.24
CA GLN A 127 -12.53 -14.16 18.07
C GLN A 127 -11.99 -13.63 16.73
N GLN A 128 -11.40 -12.43 16.73
CA GLN A 128 -10.70 -11.90 15.55
C GLN A 128 -9.33 -12.59 15.39
N ILE A 129 -8.70 -13.05 16.48
CA ILE A 129 -7.40 -13.75 16.48
C ILE A 129 -7.44 -15.04 15.66
N GLU A 130 -8.52 -15.81 15.76
CA GLU A 130 -8.69 -17.05 14.96
C GLU A 130 -8.89 -16.75 13.45
N SER A 131 -9.24 -15.51 13.09
CA SER A 131 -9.39 -15.06 11.70
C SER A 131 -8.16 -14.32 11.13
N LEU A 132 -7.11 -14.08 11.94
CA LEU A 132 -5.93 -13.27 11.61
C LEU A 132 -4.93 -13.96 10.67
N GLY A 133 -5.39 -14.34 9.49
CA GLY A 133 -4.55 -14.79 8.38
C GLY A 133 -3.86 -13.68 7.57
N MET A 134 -4.20 -12.37 7.71
CA MET A 134 -3.90 -11.43 6.61
C MET A 134 -3.52 -9.98 6.97
N ALA A 135 -2.81 -9.36 6.01
CA ALA A 135 -2.27 -8.00 5.97
C ALA A 135 -3.28 -6.86 6.23
N ALA A 136 -2.76 -5.66 6.54
CA ALA A 136 -3.51 -4.44 6.80
C ALA A 136 -4.11 -3.86 5.52
N TRP A 137 -5.43 -3.99 5.33
CA TRP A 137 -6.12 -3.56 4.12
C TRP A 137 -7.22 -2.52 4.41
N ALA A 138 -7.69 -1.84 3.37
CA ALA A 138 -8.84 -0.94 3.42
C ALA A 138 -10.02 -1.52 2.64
N ASP A 139 -11.08 -1.97 3.32
CA ASP A 139 -12.37 -2.30 2.68
C ASP A 139 -13.22 -1.06 2.53
N LEU A 140 -13.69 -0.78 1.33
CA LEU A 140 -14.72 0.24 1.11
C LEU A 140 -16.09 -0.39 0.78
N GLY A 141 -16.24 -1.71 0.90
CA GLY A 141 -17.50 -2.44 0.70
C GLY A 141 -17.91 -2.62 -0.76
N LEU A 142 -17.00 -2.36 -1.72
CA LEU A 142 -17.27 -2.44 -3.16
C LEU A 142 -16.32 -3.38 -3.93
N GLY A 143 -15.46 -4.13 -3.24
CA GLY A 143 -14.52 -5.08 -3.89
C GLY A 143 -13.48 -4.40 -4.79
N GLY A 144 -13.04 -3.19 -4.42
CA GLY A 144 -12.06 -2.39 -5.15
C GLY A 144 -11.73 -1.07 -4.46
N TRP A 145 -10.74 -0.35 -4.99
CA TRP A 145 -10.38 1.00 -4.57
C TRP A 145 -10.57 2.00 -5.71
N ARG A 146 -10.65 3.30 -5.40
CA ARG A 146 -11.01 4.34 -6.38
C ARG A 146 -9.87 5.33 -6.59
N LEU A 147 -9.68 5.71 -7.86
CA LEU A 147 -8.90 6.87 -8.26
C LEU A 147 -9.86 8.06 -8.38
N GLU A 148 -9.49 9.19 -7.78
CA GLU A 148 -10.27 10.41 -7.82
C GLU A 148 -9.41 11.55 -8.38
N TYR A 149 -9.96 12.29 -9.35
CA TYR A 149 -9.39 13.55 -9.81
C TYR A 149 -10.06 14.69 -9.07
N ILE A 150 -9.27 15.55 -8.46
CA ILE A 150 -9.77 16.69 -7.70
C ILE A 150 -9.15 17.96 -8.29
N GLY A 151 -9.99 18.90 -8.74
CA GLY A 151 -9.53 20.17 -9.30
C GLY A 151 -10.67 21.06 -9.78
N VAL A 152 -10.34 22.31 -10.09
CA VAL A 152 -11.25 23.28 -10.76
C VAL A 152 -10.64 23.73 -12.08
N SER A 153 -11.49 23.98 -13.07
CA SER A 153 -11.07 24.59 -14.33
C SER A 153 -11.45 26.08 -14.33
N PRO A 154 -10.51 27.04 -14.55
CA PRO A 154 -9.05 26.94 -14.56
C PRO A 154 -8.40 27.39 -13.24
N GLY A 155 -7.31 26.74 -12.80
CA GLY A 155 -6.36 27.32 -11.83
C GLY A 155 -5.68 26.36 -10.86
N GLU A 156 -4.38 26.56 -10.62
CA GLU A 156 -3.51 25.76 -9.72
C GLU A 156 -3.74 26.01 -8.21
N ARG A 157 -4.46 27.09 -7.83
CA ARG A 157 -4.65 27.48 -6.42
C ARG A 157 -5.70 26.68 -5.66
N PHE A 158 -6.48 25.86 -6.35
CA PHE A 158 -7.64 25.17 -5.78
C PHE A 158 -7.35 24.41 -4.49
N LEU A 159 -6.29 23.60 -4.44
CA LEU A 159 -6.00 22.82 -3.23
C LEU A 159 -5.67 23.71 -2.03
N LYS A 160 -4.98 24.84 -2.26
CA LYS A 160 -4.64 25.79 -1.20
C LYS A 160 -5.86 26.58 -0.72
N ASP A 161 -6.75 26.96 -1.63
CA ASP A 161 -7.99 27.66 -1.28
C ASP A 161 -9.01 26.71 -0.61
N TRP A 162 -9.03 25.45 -1.01
CA TRP A 162 -9.93 24.44 -0.46
C TRP A 162 -9.48 24.00 0.94
N LEU A 163 -8.19 23.67 1.11
CA LEU A 163 -7.66 23.21 2.39
C LEU A 163 -7.26 24.35 3.33
N GLN A 164 -7.10 25.58 2.83
CA GLN A 164 -6.81 26.78 3.60
C GLN A 164 -5.61 26.58 4.56
N ALA A 165 -5.81 26.80 5.87
CA ALA A 165 -4.78 26.62 6.89
C ALA A 165 -4.27 25.18 6.97
N ASP A 166 -5.07 24.19 6.54
CA ASP A 166 -4.70 22.79 6.59
C ASP A 166 -3.81 22.38 5.41
N TYR A 167 -3.69 23.21 4.35
CA TYR A 167 -2.86 22.89 3.19
C TYR A 167 -1.41 22.61 3.59
N ASP A 168 -0.82 23.49 4.41
CA ASP A 168 0.57 23.34 4.83
C ASP A 168 0.77 22.15 5.78
N ALA A 169 -0.27 21.82 6.57
CA ALA A 169 -0.24 20.71 7.55
C ALA A 169 -0.55 19.33 6.93
N ILE A 170 -1.30 19.26 5.84
CA ILE A 170 -1.72 18.00 5.19
C ILE A 170 -0.88 17.72 3.95
N ILE A 171 -0.63 18.75 3.12
CA ILE A 171 0.05 18.58 1.83
C ILE A 171 1.55 18.87 1.93
N LEU A 172 1.94 19.90 2.69
CA LEU A 172 3.35 20.30 2.82
C LEU A 172 4.01 19.84 4.12
N ALA A 173 3.31 19.10 4.99
CA ALA A 173 3.92 18.55 6.18
C ALA A 173 5.04 17.58 5.75
N LYS A 174 6.26 18.10 5.75
CA LYS A 174 7.47 17.30 5.64
C LYS A 174 7.61 16.50 6.94
N PRO A 175 8.05 15.24 6.86
CA PRO A 175 8.49 14.52 8.05
C PRO A 175 9.61 15.27 8.78
#